data_AF-W9ZD41-F1
#
_entry.id   AF-W9ZD41-F1
#
_cell.length_a   1.000
_cell.length_b   1.000
_cell.length_c   1.000
_cell.angle_alpha   90.00
_cell.angle_beta   90.00
_cell.angle_gamma   90.00
#
_symmetry.space_group_name_H-M   'P 1'
#
loop_
_entity.id
_entity.type
_entity.pdbx_description
1 polymer ?
#
loop_
_entity_poly.entity_id
_entity_poly.type
_entity_poly.pdbx_seq_one_letter_code
_entity_poly.pdbx_strand_id
1 'polypeptide(L)'
;MPAGRKDPFMSFVRPFKPIEHFLLDYYVTVVVPFLRCQEDISIYQDSMTKRWVPFALREGGLLDAVFLLACRHMYLSHHNSQQQQQFVQLACQYKLSCTKSLRDAISNEVVFSDATVGTTLMLAYDELVASDISMYKNHIKAAVRMVNLNGGPQTLGLDGFMEHLISNLCAKHKLYDQT
;
A
#
# COMPACT_ATOMS: atom_id res chain seq x y z
N MET A 1 14.00 -9.16 -25.21
CA MET A 1 13.90 -9.65 -23.82
C MET A 1 14.49 -8.58 -22.92
N PRO A 2 13.74 -7.85 -22.08
CA PRO A 2 14.37 -6.98 -21.10
C PRO A 2 15.02 -7.87 -20.06
N ALA A 3 16.28 -7.60 -19.73
CA ALA A 3 16.98 -8.24 -18.63
C ALA A 3 16.11 -8.09 -17.38
N GLY A 4 15.60 -9.21 -16.84
CA GLY A 4 14.89 -9.19 -15.58
C GLY A 4 15.79 -8.51 -14.57
N ARG A 5 15.31 -7.40 -13.99
CA ARG A 5 15.99 -6.70 -12.90
C ARG A 5 16.07 -7.67 -11.71
N LYS A 6 17.03 -8.59 -11.76
CA LYS A 6 17.43 -9.42 -10.62
C LYS A 6 17.96 -8.44 -9.60
N ASP A 7 17.40 -8.49 -8.41
CA ASP A 7 17.88 -7.78 -7.23
C ASP A 7 19.36 -8.15 -6.99
N PRO A 8 20.31 -7.31 -7.41
CA PRO A 8 21.71 -7.70 -7.41
C PRO A 8 22.30 -7.71 -5.99
N PHE A 9 21.55 -7.17 -5.02
CA PHE A 9 21.97 -6.99 -3.64
C PHE A 9 21.15 -7.79 -2.64
N MET A 10 20.22 -8.66 -3.09
CA MET A 10 19.27 -9.39 -2.23
C MET A 10 18.59 -8.46 -1.20
N SER A 11 18.29 -7.24 -1.62
CA SER A 11 17.65 -6.20 -0.85
C SER A 11 16.15 -6.41 -0.63
N PHE A 12 15.52 -7.34 -1.35
CA PHE A 12 14.11 -7.66 -1.24
C PHE A 12 13.85 -8.72 -0.18
N VAL A 13 12.73 -8.59 0.53
CA VAL A 13 12.30 -9.54 1.59
C VAL A 13 12.12 -10.97 1.07
N ARG A 14 11.82 -11.12 -0.22
CA ARG A 14 11.72 -12.42 -0.90
C ARG A 14 12.04 -12.32 -2.39
N PRO A 15 12.46 -13.42 -3.03
CA PRO A 15 12.56 -13.48 -4.48
C PRO A 15 11.21 -13.20 -5.15
N PHE A 16 11.24 -12.45 -6.26
CA PHE A 16 10.05 -12.12 -7.02
C PHE A 16 9.66 -13.21 -8.01
N LYS A 17 8.36 -13.44 -8.13
CA LYS A 17 7.75 -14.17 -9.25
C LYS A 17 7.96 -13.39 -10.55
N PRO A 18 7.90 -14.04 -11.73
CA PRO A 18 8.04 -13.34 -13.01
C PRO A 18 7.08 -12.15 -13.17
N ILE A 19 5.82 -12.32 -12.76
CA ILE A 19 4.80 -11.25 -12.84
C ILE A 19 5.07 -10.08 -11.87
N GLU A 20 5.70 -10.34 -10.73
CA GLU A 20 5.91 -9.33 -9.68
C GLU A 20 6.91 -8.24 -10.10
N HIS A 21 7.86 -8.55 -10.99
CA HIS A 21 8.75 -7.54 -11.58
C HIS A 21 7.97 -6.51 -12.40
N PHE A 22 7.00 -6.98 -13.18
CA PHE A 22 6.12 -6.11 -13.96
C PHE A 22 5.18 -5.31 -13.06
N LEU A 23 4.60 -5.95 -12.03
CA LEU A 23 3.72 -5.27 -11.08
C LEU A 23 4.44 -4.17 -10.30
N LEU A 24 5.71 -4.36 -9.93
CA LEU A 24 6.51 -3.32 -9.28
C LEU A 24 6.74 -2.12 -10.21
N ASP A 25 7.15 -2.37 -11.45
CA ASP A 25 7.38 -1.31 -12.44
C ASP A 25 6.08 -0.53 -12.70
N TYR A 26 4.97 -1.23 -12.86
CA TYR A 26 3.64 -0.65 -13.01
C TYR A 26 3.20 0.14 -11.76
N TYR A 27 3.47 -0.37 -10.56
CA TYR A 27 3.16 0.35 -9.32
C TYR A 27 3.87 1.70 -9.27
N VAL A 28 5.18 1.71 -9.49
CA VAL A 28 6.00 2.92 -9.42
C VAL A 28 5.62 3.93 -10.49
N THR A 29 5.38 3.47 -11.73
CA THR A 29 5.18 4.36 -12.88
C THR A 29 3.74 4.83 -13.05
N VAL A 30 2.74 4.02 -12.68
CA VAL A 30 1.32 4.29 -12.92
C VAL A 30 0.56 4.51 -11.62
N VAL A 31 0.71 3.61 -10.65
CA VAL A 31 -0.13 3.63 -9.44
C VAL A 31 0.28 4.74 -8.48
N VAL A 32 1.57 4.90 -8.20
CA VAL A 32 2.08 5.96 -7.32
C VAL A 32 1.50 7.34 -7.67
N PRO A 33 1.61 7.86 -8.92
CA PRO A 33 1.01 9.15 -9.24
C PRO A 33 -0.52 9.22 -9.07
N PHE A 34 -1.23 8.08 -9.05
CA PHE A 34 -2.67 8.01 -8.82
C PHE A 34 -3.05 7.99 -7.33
N LEU A 35 -2.18 7.51 -6.44
CA LEU A 35 -2.44 7.43 -4.99
C LEU A 35 -2.37 8.79 -4.28
N ARG A 36 -1.78 9.80 -4.91
CA ARG A 36 -1.70 11.15 -4.36
C ARG A 36 -3.09 11.72 -4.06
N CYS A 37 -3.19 12.57 -3.05
CA CYS A 37 -4.41 13.29 -2.73
C CYS A 37 -4.29 14.73 -3.23
N GLN A 38 -3.81 15.63 -2.38
CA GLN A 38 -3.69 17.06 -2.65
C GLN A 38 -2.23 17.47 -2.92
N GLU A 39 -1.29 16.55 -2.74
CA GLU A 39 0.13 16.79 -2.89
C GLU A 39 0.53 17.13 -4.32
N ASP A 40 1.58 17.94 -4.43
CA ASP A 40 2.33 18.08 -5.67
C ASP A 40 2.86 16.72 -6.12
N ILE A 41 2.65 16.41 -7.41
CA ILE A 41 2.96 15.11 -7.98
C ILE A 41 4.45 14.77 -7.86
N SER A 42 5.34 15.76 -8.04
CA SER A 42 6.78 15.55 -8.01
C SER A 42 7.27 15.24 -6.59
N ILE A 43 6.76 15.96 -5.59
CA ILE A 43 7.11 15.76 -4.17
C ILE A 43 6.61 14.40 -3.68
N TYR A 44 5.38 14.03 -4.05
CA TYR A 44 4.79 12.74 -3.69
C TYR A 44 5.55 11.58 -4.35
N GLN A 45 5.81 11.68 -5.66
CA GLN A 45 6.56 10.66 -6.40
C GLN A 45 7.98 10.50 -5.86
N ASP A 46 8.66 11.60 -5.51
CA ASP A 46 10.00 11.55 -4.94
C ASP A 46 10.02 10.80 -3.60
N SER A 47 9.06 11.13 -2.72
CA SER A 47 8.90 10.48 -1.42
C SER A 47 8.56 8.99 -1.57
N MET A 48 7.66 8.67 -2.50
CA MET A 48 7.29 7.31 -2.79
C MET A 48 8.46 6.49 -3.34
N THR A 49 9.23 7.07 -4.26
CA THR A 49 10.32 6.35 -4.94
C THR A 49 11.56 6.20 -4.05
N LYS A 50 11.92 7.23 -3.29
CA LYS A 50 13.15 7.23 -2.48
C LYS A 50 12.98 6.62 -1.10
N ARG A 51 11.78 6.68 -0.51
CA ARG A 51 11.54 6.24 0.87
C ARG A 51 10.57 5.07 0.93
N TRP A 52 9.36 5.25 0.42
CA TRP A 52 8.30 4.25 0.56
C TRP A 52 8.59 2.94 -0.16
N VAL A 53 8.93 2.98 -1.46
CA VAL A 53 9.15 1.77 -2.25
C VAL A 53 10.30 0.95 -1.67
N PRO A 54 11.50 1.50 -1.42
CA PRO A 54 12.58 0.73 -0.79
C PRO A 54 12.21 0.12 0.56
N PHE A 55 11.41 0.84 1.37
CA PHE A 55 10.89 0.31 2.64
C PHE A 55 9.92 -0.86 2.40
N ALA A 56 8.94 -0.68 1.52
CA ALA A 56 7.96 -1.71 1.20
C ALA A 56 8.59 -2.99 0.62
N LEU A 57 9.68 -2.88 -0.14
CA LEU A 57 10.38 -4.05 -0.69
C LEU A 57 11.08 -4.92 0.38
N ARG A 58 11.32 -4.37 1.57
CA ARG A 58 11.96 -5.07 2.70
C ARG A 58 10.97 -5.68 3.67
N GLU A 59 9.69 -5.40 3.51
CA GLU A 59 8.62 -5.77 4.44
C GLU A 59 7.57 -6.62 3.74
N GLY A 60 7.34 -7.86 4.21
CA GLY A 60 6.48 -8.83 3.51
C GLY A 60 5.06 -8.34 3.26
N GLY A 61 4.39 -7.81 4.29
CA GLY A 61 3.02 -7.29 4.18
C GLY A 61 2.92 -6.07 3.26
N LEU A 62 3.92 -5.20 3.27
CA LEU A 62 3.96 -4.02 2.40
C LEU A 62 4.26 -4.37 0.94
N LEU A 63 5.16 -5.32 0.70
CA LEU A 63 5.45 -5.82 -0.63
C LEU A 63 4.19 -6.41 -1.28
N ASP A 64 3.44 -7.21 -0.53
CA ASP A 64 2.18 -7.75 -1.01
C ASP A 64 1.15 -6.63 -1.24
N ALA A 65 1.13 -5.58 -0.42
CA ALA A 65 0.27 -4.42 -0.61
C ALA A 65 0.62 -3.61 -1.88
N VAL A 66 1.90 -3.49 -2.22
CA VAL A 66 2.37 -2.91 -3.49
C VAL A 66 1.80 -3.69 -4.67
N PHE A 67 1.89 -5.01 -4.64
CA PHE A 67 1.36 -5.86 -5.71
C PHE A 67 -0.17 -5.88 -5.76
N LEU A 68 -0.84 -5.80 -4.61
CA LEU A 68 -2.28 -5.64 -4.51
C LEU A 68 -2.76 -4.40 -5.27
N LEU A 69 -2.18 -3.23 -4.97
CA LEU A 69 -2.59 -1.96 -5.58
C LEU A 69 -2.31 -1.94 -7.10
N ALA A 70 -1.19 -2.53 -7.53
CA ALA A 70 -0.91 -2.73 -8.95
C ALA A 70 -1.99 -3.58 -9.64
N CYS A 71 -2.30 -4.76 -9.08
CA CYS A 71 -3.33 -5.65 -9.64
C CYS A 71 -4.71 -5.00 -9.64
N ARG A 72 -5.08 -4.28 -8.58
CA ARG A 72 -6.36 -3.57 -8.46
C ARG A 72 -6.51 -2.52 -9.56
N HIS A 73 -5.50 -1.68 -9.73
CA HIS A 73 -5.53 -0.62 -10.73
C HIS A 73 -5.59 -1.19 -12.15
N MET A 74 -4.81 -2.25 -12.45
CA MET A 74 -4.86 -2.91 -13.76
C MET A 74 -6.21 -3.55 -14.06
N TYR A 75 -6.80 -4.24 -13.09
CA TYR A 75 -8.13 -4.81 -13.19
C TYR A 75 -9.20 -3.76 -13.57
N LEU A 76 -9.15 -2.58 -12.95
CA LEU A 76 -10.09 -1.48 -13.22
C LEU A 76 -9.79 -0.76 -14.54
N SER A 77 -8.53 -0.77 -14.99
CA SER A 77 -8.07 -0.05 -16.18
C SER A 77 -8.14 -0.85 -17.48
N HIS A 78 -8.52 -2.13 -17.44
CA HIS A 78 -8.49 -3.02 -18.62
C HIS A 78 -9.88 -3.56 -18.95
N HIS A 79 -10.21 -3.57 -20.24
CA HIS A 79 -11.48 -4.09 -20.76
C HIS A 79 -11.39 -5.51 -21.34
N ASN A 80 -10.20 -6.15 -21.29
CA ASN A 80 -10.01 -7.52 -21.75
C ASN A 80 -10.30 -8.52 -20.61
N SER A 81 -11.34 -9.33 -20.78
CA SER A 81 -11.91 -10.19 -19.74
C SER A 81 -10.93 -11.26 -19.18
N GLN A 82 -10.03 -11.81 -20.00
CA GLN A 82 -9.14 -12.89 -19.54
C GLN A 82 -8.00 -12.36 -18.64
N GLN A 83 -7.35 -11.28 -19.06
CA GLN A 83 -6.31 -10.62 -18.26
C GLN A 83 -6.90 -10.01 -16.99
N GLN A 84 -8.12 -9.49 -17.08
CA GLN A 84 -8.86 -8.95 -15.95
C GLN A 84 -9.07 -10.00 -14.85
N GLN A 85 -9.50 -11.22 -15.20
CA GLN A 85 -9.67 -12.31 -14.23
C GLN A 85 -8.37 -12.68 -13.51
N GLN A 86 -7.24 -12.71 -14.23
CA GLN A 86 -5.94 -12.99 -13.63
C GLN A 86 -5.57 -11.94 -12.55
N PHE A 87 -5.74 -10.64 -12.85
CA PHE A 87 -5.43 -9.59 -11.88
C PHE A 87 -6.39 -9.56 -10.69
N VAL A 88 -7.66 -9.93 -10.87
CA VAL A 88 -8.61 -10.11 -9.75
C VAL A 88 -8.13 -11.21 -8.81
N GLN A 89 -7.73 -12.36 -9.34
CA GLN A 89 -7.24 -13.47 -8.53
C GLN A 89 -5.97 -13.09 -7.77
N LEU A 90 -5.02 -12.43 -8.43
CA LEU A 90 -3.79 -11.94 -7.80
C LEU A 90 -4.08 -10.90 -6.72
N ALA A 91 -4.95 -9.92 -6.98
CA ALA A 91 -5.36 -8.94 -5.98
C ALA A 91 -5.98 -9.63 -4.75
N CYS A 92 -6.87 -10.61 -4.95
CA CYS A 92 -7.44 -11.37 -3.84
C CYS A 92 -6.36 -12.10 -3.00
N GLN A 93 -5.39 -12.74 -3.67
CA GLN A 93 -4.28 -13.43 -3.00
C GLN A 93 -3.42 -12.47 -2.18
N TYR A 94 -3.01 -11.33 -2.75
CA TYR A 94 -2.20 -10.35 -2.03
C TYR A 94 -2.96 -9.71 -0.89
N LYS A 95 -4.25 -9.36 -1.06
CA LYS A 95 -5.09 -8.83 0.02
C LYS A 95 -5.24 -9.81 1.19
N LEU A 96 -5.41 -11.10 0.89
CA LEU A 96 -5.44 -12.14 1.91
C LEU A 96 -4.09 -12.21 2.66
N SER A 97 -2.98 -12.10 1.95
CA SER A 97 -1.63 -12.08 2.55
C SER A 97 -1.44 -10.88 3.48
N CYS A 98 -1.78 -9.67 3.03
CA CYS A 98 -1.74 -8.45 3.85
C CYS A 98 -2.60 -8.59 5.11
N THR A 99 -3.80 -9.14 4.98
CA THR A 99 -4.73 -9.33 6.11
C THR A 99 -4.20 -10.35 7.13
N LYS A 100 -3.55 -11.43 6.66
CA LYS A 100 -2.89 -12.41 7.53
C LYS A 100 -1.71 -11.78 8.27
N SER A 101 -0.83 -11.09 7.55
CA SER A 101 0.29 -10.35 8.13
C SER A 101 -0.19 -9.36 9.20
N LEU A 102 -1.29 -8.65 8.94
CA LEU A 102 -1.86 -7.69 9.89
C LEU A 102 -2.44 -8.38 11.13
N ARG A 103 -3.13 -9.52 10.95
CA ARG A 103 -3.65 -10.31 12.08
C ARG A 103 -2.52 -10.82 12.97
N ASP A 104 -1.45 -11.30 12.36
CA ASP A 104 -0.29 -11.82 13.06
C ASP A 104 0.41 -10.69 13.82
N ALA A 105 0.58 -9.51 13.21
CA ALA A 105 1.11 -8.33 13.88
C ALA A 105 0.25 -7.90 15.07
N ILE A 106 -1.08 -7.80 14.91
CA ILE A 106 -2.01 -7.45 16.00
C ILE A 106 -1.91 -8.42 17.19
N SER A 107 -1.60 -9.68 16.93
CA SER A 107 -1.52 -10.70 17.98
C SER A 107 -0.18 -10.70 18.72
N ASN A 108 0.89 -10.19 18.09
CA ASN A 108 2.26 -10.35 18.58
C ASN A 108 3.00 -9.02 18.86
N GLU A 109 2.62 -7.92 18.23
CA GLU A 109 3.25 -6.62 18.42
C GLU A 109 2.69 -5.92 19.66
N VAL A 110 3.59 -5.56 20.58
CA VAL A 110 3.25 -4.69 21.73
C VAL A 110 3.21 -3.23 21.31
N VAL A 111 4.14 -2.85 20.42
CA VAL A 111 4.21 -1.55 19.73
C VAL A 111 4.15 -1.84 18.24
N PHE A 112 3.26 -1.19 17.53
CA PHE A 112 3.03 -1.47 16.12
C PHE A 112 4.18 -0.94 15.27
N SER A 113 4.73 -1.79 14.40
CA SER A 113 5.80 -1.36 13.49
C SER A 113 5.29 -0.41 12.41
N ASP A 114 6.19 0.39 11.83
CA ASP A 114 5.89 1.20 10.64
C ASP A 114 5.35 0.33 9.49
N ALA A 115 5.84 -0.91 9.37
CA ALA A 115 5.39 -1.87 8.38
C ALA A 115 3.93 -2.28 8.59
N THR A 116 3.53 -2.52 9.85
CA THR A 116 2.15 -2.85 10.22
C THR A 116 1.19 -1.68 9.97
N VAL A 117 1.58 -0.47 10.39
CA VAL A 117 0.79 0.75 10.13
C VAL A 117 0.69 1.00 8.64
N GLY A 118 1.81 0.95 7.92
CA GLY A 118 1.86 1.12 6.47
C GLY A 118 1.00 0.10 5.71
N THR A 119 1.02 -1.17 6.12
CA THR A 119 0.18 -2.22 5.51
C THR A 119 -1.30 -1.90 5.71
N THR A 120 -1.68 -1.41 6.89
CA THR A 120 -3.04 -0.96 7.18
C THR A 120 -3.45 0.23 6.32
N LEU A 121 -2.56 1.21 6.11
CA LEU A 121 -2.81 2.35 5.22
C LEU A 121 -2.96 1.94 3.76
N MET A 122 -2.14 0.99 3.28
CA MET A 122 -2.25 0.49 1.91
C MET A 122 -3.52 -0.33 1.68
N LEU A 123 -3.98 -1.08 2.68
CA LEU A 123 -5.30 -1.72 2.63
C LEU A 123 -6.41 -0.66 2.52
N ALA A 124 -6.32 0.45 3.26
CA ALA A 124 -7.26 1.56 3.07
C ALA A 124 -7.22 2.10 1.62
N TYR A 125 -6.04 2.31 1.04
CA TYR A 125 -5.94 2.69 -0.38
C TYR A 125 -6.58 1.65 -1.32
N ASP A 126 -6.42 0.36 -1.07
CA ASP A 126 -7.09 -0.69 -1.87
C ASP A 126 -8.61 -0.55 -1.81
N GLU A 127 -9.18 -0.38 -0.61
CA GLU A 127 -10.63 -0.20 -0.45
C GLU A 127 -11.13 1.07 -1.10
N LEU A 128 -10.35 2.15 -1.04
CA LEU A 128 -10.68 3.40 -1.70
C LEU A 128 -10.76 3.21 -3.21
N VAL A 129 -9.76 2.55 -3.80
CA VAL A 129 -9.72 2.26 -5.24
C VAL A 129 -10.86 1.31 -5.63
N ALA A 130 -11.20 0.35 -4.75
CA ALA A 130 -12.34 -0.56 -4.94
C ALA A 130 -13.71 0.09 -4.64
N SER A 131 -13.74 1.35 -4.19
CA SER A 131 -14.96 2.06 -3.75
C SER A 131 -15.69 1.42 -2.55
N ASP A 132 -15.01 0.63 -1.73
CA ASP A 132 -15.53 0.12 -0.45
C ASP A 132 -15.26 1.12 0.69
N ILE A 133 -16.11 2.15 0.76
CA ILE A 133 -15.95 3.24 1.72
C ILE A 133 -16.12 2.78 3.18
N SER A 134 -16.87 1.70 3.41
CA SER A 134 -17.05 1.14 4.75
C SER A 134 -15.74 0.51 5.25
N MET A 135 -15.15 -0.36 4.44
CA MET A 135 -13.90 -1.02 4.79
C MET A 135 -12.72 -0.03 4.83
N TYR A 136 -12.71 0.95 3.92
CA TYR A 136 -11.80 2.08 3.97
C TYR A 136 -11.79 2.75 5.36
N LYS A 137 -12.98 3.16 5.86
CA LYS A 137 -13.12 3.82 7.15
C LYS A 137 -12.63 2.92 8.30
N ASN A 138 -12.86 1.61 8.21
CA ASN A 138 -12.39 0.67 9.21
C ASN A 138 -10.86 0.57 9.25
N HIS A 139 -10.19 0.50 8.09
CA HIS A 139 -8.74 0.49 8.03
C HIS A 139 -8.12 1.81 8.52
N ILE A 140 -8.69 2.97 8.18
CA ILE A 140 -8.21 4.25 8.70
C ILE A 140 -8.38 4.33 10.23
N LYS A 141 -9.53 3.93 10.77
CA LYS A 141 -9.74 3.87 12.23
C LYS A 141 -8.73 2.94 12.90
N ALA A 142 -8.44 1.79 12.31
CA ALA A 142 -7.45 0.85 12.81
C ALA A 142 -6.04 1.47 12.81
N ALA A 143 -5.62 2.10 11.70
CA ALA A 143 -4.32 2.77 11.59
C ALA A 143 -4.17 3.89 12.62
N VAL A 144 -5.17 4.77 12.76
CA VAL A 144 -5.17 5.84 13.77
C VAL A 144 -5.06 5.27 15.18
N ARG A 145 -5.77 4.17 15.47
CA ARG A 145 -5.69 3.51 16.78
C ARG A 145 -4.29 2.94 17.04
N MET A 146 -3.67 2.28 16.06
CA MET A 146 -2.30 1.76 16.17
C MET A 146 -1.30 2.87 16.48
N VAL A 147 -1.39 3.97 15.72
CA VAL A 147 -0.54 5.16 15.90
C VAL A 147 -0.71 5.79 17.28
N ASN A 148 -1.96 5.92 17.75
CA ASN A 148 -2.22 6.47 19.08
C ASN A 148 -1.68 5.57 20.20
N LEU A 149 -1.76 4.25 20.05
CA LEU A 149 -1.19 3.29 21.00
C LEU A 149 0.35 3.36 21.04
N ASN A 150 0.98 3.72 19.93
CA ASN A 150 2.43 3.95 19.86
C ASN A 150 2.88 5.29 20.47
N GLY A 151 1.95 6.20 20.77
CA GLY A 151 2.25 7.53 21.33
C GLY A 151 2.01 8.71 20.39
N GLY A 152 1.42 8.49 19.21
CA GLY A 152 0.97 9.53 18.29
C GLY A 152 1.71 9.54 16.93
N PRO A 153 1.25 10.35 15.96
CA PRO A 153 1.76 10.33 14.57
C PRO A 153 3.25 10.61 14.42
N GLN A 154 3.82 11.42 15.30
CA GLN A 154 5.24 11.76 15.34
C GLN A 154 6.16 10.56 15.62
N THR A 155 5.58 9.41 15.99
CA THR A 155 6.32 8.15 16.20
C THR A 155 6.58 7.39 14.90
N LEU A 156 5.90 7.78 13.81
CA LEU A 156 6.01 7.12 12.51
C LEU A 156 7.30 7.54 11.78
N GLY A 157 7.93 6.58 11.12
CA GLY A 157 9.17 6.80 10.40
C GLY A 157 9.01 7.40 8.99
N LEU A 158 10.03 7.14 8.17
CA LEU A 158 10.21 7.67 6.81
C LEU A 158 10.27 9.20 6.74
N ASP A 159 10.93 9.83 7.71
CA ASP A 159 11.13 11.27 7.81
C ASP A 159 9.80 12.06 7.68
N GLY A 160 8.78 11.61 8.43
CA GLY A 160 7.45 12.22 8.44
C GLY A 160 6.55 11.84 7.25
N PHE A 161 7.03 11.05 6.29
CA PHE A 161 6.21 10.66 5.15
C PHE A 161 5.01 9.79 5.54
N MET A 162 5.16 8.89 6.52
CA MET A 162 4.04 8.08 6.99
C MET A 162 2.99 8.88 7.74
N GLU A 163 3.40 9.85 8.57
CA GLU A 163 2.50 10.82 9.19
C GLU A 163 1.71 11.59 8.13
N HIS A 164 2.38 11.99 7.04
CA HIS A 164 1.73 12.66 5.93
C HIS A 164 0.67 11.77 5.24
N LEU A 165 1.00 10.50 4.96
CA LEU A 165 0.06 9.55 4.34
C LEU A 165 -1.21 9.35 5.18
N ILE A 166 -1.07 9.10 6.49
CA ILE A 166 -2.23 8.90 7.35
C ILE A 166 -3.08 10.17 7.45
N SER A 167 -2.45 11.35 7.54
CA SER A 167 -3.14 12.65 7.54
C SER A 167 -3.97 12.85 6.26
N ASN A 168 -3.40 12.55 5.10
CA ASN A 168 -4.08 12.72 3.81
C ASN A 168 -5.25 11.76 3.64
N LEU A 169 -5.10 10.51 4.07
CA LEU A 169 -6.19 9.53 4.08
C LEU A 169 -7.31 9.95 5.06
N CYS A 170 -6.96 10.47 6.24
CA CYS A 170 -7.95 11.00 7.17
C CYS A 170 -8.72 12.20 6.56
N ALA A 171 -8.03 13.08 5.84
CA ALA A 171 -8.63 14.25 5.21
C ALA A 171 -9.60 13.89 4.07
N LYS A 172 -9.27 12.85 3.27
CA LYS A 172 -10.04 12.45 2.07
C LYS A 172 -11.50 12.09 2.34
N HIS A 173 -11.85 11.74 3.59
CA HIS A 173 -13.22 11.40 3.98
C HIS A 173 -13.82 12.26 5.11
N LYS A 174 -13.26 13.43 5.40
CA LYS A 174 -14.00 14.54 6.05
C LYS A 174 -15.05 15.19 5.11
N LEU A 175 -15.53 14.44 4.10
CA LEU A 175 -16.44 14.85 3.03
C LEU A 175 -17.57 13.82 2.85
N TYR A 176 -18.36 13.58 3.89
CA TYR A 176 -19.74 13.08 3.80
C TYR A 176 -20.56 13.39 5.07
N ASP A 177 -20.26 14.50 5.76
CA ASP A 177 -21.11 15.06 6.80
C ASP A 177 -21.56 16.48 6.39
N GLN A 178 -22.19 16.59 5.22
CA GLN A 178 -23.10 17.69 4.84
C GLN A 178 -24.09 17.16 3.78
N THR A 179 -25.15 16.50 4.25
CA THR A 179 -26.51 16.52 3.65
C THR A 179 -27.50 16.05 4.70
#